data_AF-A0A645GKB4-F1
#
_entry.id   AF-A0A645GKB4-F1
#
_cell.length_a   1.000
_cell.length_b   1.000
_cell.length_c   1.000
_cell.angle_alpha   90.00
_cell.angle_beta   90.00
_cell.angle_gamma   90.00
#
_symmetry.space_group_name_H-M   'P 1'
#
loop_
_entity.id
_entity.type
_entity.pdbx_description
1 polymer ?
#
loop_
_entity_poly.entity_id
_entity_poly.type
_entity_poly.pdbx_seq_one_letter_code
_entity_poly.pdbx_strand_id
1 'polypeptide(L)'
;METYQGYKVLAKYRCGSYAFGFENDDSDKDYVLVLDGNPGIIVDKVNGDDIFAFDVASFKKKMAFDDTLLDYFVIFNDEVLCLDKSLVYLDEDFKEEFLSITKIDWQKSIKVWVQRNIDYFEKYVRFKEFIKKLYHLYRIRGLLAHYEETGKFENVYPKSYLEKAKEYKNQKEVIGANCIDDFESIINYLKKYVETGGDADG
;
A
#
# COMPACT_ATOMS: atom_id res chain seq x y z
N MET A 1 -14.23 -17.50 -17.61
CA MET A 1 -14.84 -16.65 -16.57
C MET A 1 -14.23 -17.06 -15.25
N GLU A 2 -13.38 -16.21 -14.67
CA GLU A 2 -12.77 -16.46 -13.35
C GLU A 2 -13.80 -16.14 -12.26
N THR A 3 -13.84 -16.96 -11.20
CA THR A 3 -14.78 -16.79 -10.09
C THR A 3 -14.07 -16.95 -8.74
N TYR A 4 -14.58 -16.27 -7.72
CA TYR A 4 -14.11 -16.36 -6.35
C TYR A 4 -15.30 -16.37 -5.39
N GLN A 5 -15.39 -17.41 -4.55
CA GLN A 5 -16.50 -17.63 -3.62
C GLN A 5 -17.91 -17.44 -4.24
N GLY A 6 -18.08 -17.84 -5.50
CA GLY A 6 -19.36 -17.74 -6.22
C GLY A 6 -19.59 -16.41 -6.97
N TYR A 7 -18.71 -15.43 -6.82
CA TYR A 7 -18.77 -14.15 -7.56
C TYR A 7 -17.87 -14.18 -8.79
N LYS A 8 -18.27 -13.49 -9.86
CA LYS A 8 -17.41 -13.27 -11.03
C LYS A 8 -16.26 -12.34 -10.64
N VAL A 9 -15.03 -12.72 -10.97
CA VAL A 9 -13.86 -11.85 -10.83
C VAL A 9 -13.80 -10.93 -12.05
N LEU A 10 -13.74 -9.62 -11.81
CA LEU A 10 -13.62 -8.57 -12.82
C LEU A 10 -12.17 -8.13 -13.03
N ALA A 11 -11.37 -8.09 -11.95
CA ALA A 11 -9.95 -7.82 -12.01
C ALA A 11 -9.21 -8.55 -10.88
N LYS A 12 -7.95 -8.90 -11.14
CA LYS A 12 -7.06 -9.53 -10.17
C LYS A 12 -5.64 -9.05 -10.39
N TYR A 13 -4.99 -8.59 -9.34
CA TYR A 13 -3.58 -8.18 -9.41
C TYR A 13 -2.82 -8.58 -8.14
N ARG A 14 -1.52 -8.80 -8.29
CA ARG A 14 -0.58 -9.06 -7.19
C ARG A 14 -0.40 -7.80 -6.35
N CYS A 15 -0.48 -7.92 -5.04
CA CYS A 15 -0.22 -6.81 -4.12
C CYS A 15 0.91 -7.15 -3.12
N GLY A 16 1.03 -6.36 -2.06
CA GLY A 16 1.97 -6.61 -0.99
C GLY A 16 3.42 -6.57 -1.44
N SER A 17 4.23 -7.51 -0.97
CA SER A 17 5.68 -7.50 -1.20
C SER A 17 6.07 -7.51 -2.69
N TYR A 18 5.26 -8.15 -3.54
CA TYR A 18 5.47 -8.15 -5.00
C TYR A 18 5.36 -6.74 -5.57
N ALA A 19 4.26 -6.04 -5.25
CA ALA A 19 3.97 -4.70 -5.77
C ALA A 19 5.06 -3.69 -5.43
N PHE A 20 5.69 -3.84 -4.26
CA PHE A 20 6.68 -2.90 -3.75
C PHE A 20 8.14 -3.33 -4.00
N GLY A 21 8.39 -4.44 -4.69
CA GLY A 21 9.76 -4.93 -4.96
C GLY A 21 10.49 -5.47 -3.73
N PHE A 22 9.75 -5.96 -2.74
CA PHE A 22 10.26 -6.52 -1.48
C PHE A 22 10.08 -8.04 -1.36
N GLU A 23 9.66 -8.71 -2.43
CA GLU A 23 9.53 -10.16 -2.41
C GLU A 23 10.88 -10.88 -2.28
N ASN A 24 10.82 -12.07 -1.70
CA ASN A 24 11.88 -13.05 -1.62
C ASN A 24 11.26 -14.45 -1.85
N ASP A 25 12.09 -15.49 -1.92
CA ASP A 25 11.64 -16.85 -2.23
C ASP A 25 10.61 -17.41 -1.21
N ASP A 26 10.57 -16.84 0.01
CA ASP A 26 9.67 -17.22 1.08
C ASP A 26 8.41 -16.32 1.20
N SER A 27 8.23 -15.35 0.28
CA SER A 27 7.10 -14.43 0.35
C SER A 27 5.79 -15.10 -0.06
N ASP A 28 4.76 -14.90 0.75
CA ASP A 28 3.37 -15.22 0.45
C ASP A 28 2.86 -14.46 -0.80
N LYS A 29 1.85 -15.02 -1.46
CA LYS A 29 1.29 -14.37 -2.64
C LYS A 29 0.03 -13.60 -2.29
N ASP A 30 0.18 -12.31 -2.06
CA ASP A 30 -0.97 -11.43 -1.83
C ASP A 30 -1.69 -11.04 -3.15
N TYR A 31 -3.02 -11.02 -3.12
CA TYR A 31 -3.85 -10.60 -4.26
C TYR A 31 -4.96 -9.62 -3.85
N VAL A 32 -5.22 -8.66 -4.72
CA VAL A 32 -6.47 -7.89 -4.71
C VAL A 32 -7.37 -8.39 -5.83
N LEU A 33 -8.64 -8.62 -5.50
CA LEU A 33 -9.69 -8.99 -6.44
C LEU A 33 -10.77 -7.90 -6.46
N VAL A 34 -11.25 -7.57 -7.66
CA VAL A 34 -12.49 -6.81 -7.86
C VAL A 34 -13.55 -7.79 -8.32
N LEU A 35 -14.67 -7.86 -7.59
CA LEU A 35 -15.75 -8.81 -7.81
C LEU A 35 -17.00 -8.11 -8.34
N ASP A 36 -17.71 -8.80 -9.21
CA ASP A 36 -19.05 -8.41 -9.64
C ASP A 36 -20.09 -8.70 -8.54
N GLY A 37 -21.19 -7.97 -8.55
CA GLY A 37 -22.23 -8.01 -7.54
C GLY A 37 -21.95 -7.12 -6.32
N ASN A 38 -22.39 -7.56 -5.14
CA ASN A 38 -22.29 -6.77 -3.89
C ASN A 38 -21.84 -7.62 -2.67
N PRO A 39 -20.72 -8.36 -2.74
CA PRO A 39 -20.17 -9.09 -1.59
C PRO A 39 -19.64 -8.20 -0.46
N GLY A 40 -19.47 -6.88 -0.66
CA GLY A 40 -18.75 -6.01 0.26
C GLY A 40 -17.24 -6.22 0.16
N ILE A 41 -16.58 -6.25 1.33
CA ILE A 41 -15.15 -6.48 1.46
C ILE A 41 -14.93 -7.86 2.09
N ILE A 42 -14.15 -8.70 1.41
CA ILE A 42 -13.76 -10.03 1.88
C ILE A 42 -12.25 -10.03 2.09
N VAL A 43 -11.82 -10.44 3.29
CA VAL A 43 -10.41 -10.72 3.61
C VAL A 43 -10.32 -12.19 3.93
N ASP A 44 -9.48 -12.92 3.19
CA ASP A 44 -9.35 -14.37 3.31
C ASP A 44 -7.89 -14.81 3.16
N LYS A 45 -7.61 -16.04 3.59
CA LYS A 45 -6.31 -16.70 3.42
C LYS A 45 -6.51 -18.05 2.73
N VAL A 46 -6.02 -18.18 1.50
CA VAL A 46 -6.18 -19.39 0.67
C VAL A 46 -4.82 -19.98 0.37
N ASN A 47 -4.54 -21.20 0.85
CA ASN A 47 -3.26 -21.88 0.65
C ASN A 47 -2.01 -21.08 1.08
N GLY A 48 -2.16 -20.18 2.07
CA GLY A 48 -1.10 -19.30 2.55
C GLY A 48 -1.09 -17.90 1.92
N ASP A 49 -1.85 -17.70 0.85
CA ASP A 49 -1.98 -16.43 0.12
C ASP A 49 -3.04 -15.53 0.75
N ASP A 50 -2.71 -14.25 1.01
CA ASP A 50 -3.69 -13.26 1.48
C ASP A 50 -4.53 -12.75 0.29
N ILE A 51 -5.85 -12.84 0.42
CA ILE A 51 -6.82 -12.37 -0.58
C ILE A 51 -7.60 -11.19 -0.02
N PHE A 52 -7.56 -10.06 -0.72
CA PHE A 52 -8.36 -8.86 -0.46
C PHE A 52 -9.34 -8.64 -1.61
N ALA A 53 -10.57 -9.09 -1.43
CA ALA A 53 -11.62 -8.98 -2.43
C ALA A 53 -12.58 -7.83 -2.10
N PHE A 54 -12.94 -7.06 -3.12
CA PHE A 54 -13.84 -5.92 -3.02
C PHE A 54 -14.90 -6.03 -4.10
N ASP A 55 -16.16 -5.74 -3.77
CA ASP A 55 -17.10 -5.34 -4.82
C ASP A 55 -16.68 -4.01 -5.46
N VAL A 56 -17.23 -3.71 -6.65
CA VAL A 56 -16.87 -2.51 -7.40
C VAL A 56 -17.08 -1.23 -6.59
N ALA A 57 -18.15 -1.15 -5.78
CA ALA A 57 -18.44 0.03 -4.97
C ALA A 57 -17.39 0.24 -3.86
N SER A 58 -17.01 -0.82 -3.17
CA SER A 58 -15.98 -0.82 -2.13
C SER A 58 -14.60 -0.56 -2.72
N PHE A 59 -14.31 -1.08 -3.92
CA PHE A 59 -13.06 -0.80 -4.62
C PHE A 59 -12.94 0.67 -5.04
N LYS A 60 -14.03 1.28 -5.51
CA LYS A 60 -14.10 2.73 -5.78
C LYS A 60 -13.82 3.54 -4.52
N LYS A 61 -14.46 3.20 -3.40
CA LYS A 61 -14.21 3.83 -2.10
C LYS A 61 -12.75 3.66 -1.65
N LYS A 62 -12.18 2.47 -1.85
CA LYS A 62 -10.76 2.18 -1.55
C LYS A 62 -9.87 3.17 -2.31
N MET A 63 -9.99 3.25 -3.64
CA MET A 63 -9.18 4.13 -4.48
C MET A 63 -9.41 5.63 -4.22
N ALA A 64 -10.60 6.00 -3.74
CA ALA A 64 -10.95 7.37 -3.37
C ALA A 64 -10.50 7.78 -1.96
N PHE A 65 -9.86 6.87 -1.19
CA PHE A 65 -9.52 7.09 0.23
C PHE A 65 -10.74 7.46 1.09
N ASP A 66 -11.89 6.85 0.82
CA ASP A 66 -13.14 7.15 1.51
C ASP A 66 -13.03 6.87 3.02
N ASP A 67 -13.43 7.85 3.85
CA ASP A 67 -13.31 7.82 5.31
C ASP A 67 -14.20 6.74 5.97
N THR A 68 -15.15 6.15 5.24
CA THR A 68 -15.94 5.01 5.74
C THR A 68 -15.15 3.70 5.77
N LEU A 69 -13.98 3.65 5.13
CA LEU A 69 -13.09 2.49 5.15
C LEU A 69 -12.05 2.60 6.27
N LEU A 70 -11.62 1.44 6.78
CA LEU A 70 -10.48 1.37 7.70
C LEU A 70 -9.18 1.74 6.97
N ASP A 71 -8.25 2.41 7.66
CA ASP A 71 -6.94 2.81 7.10
C ASP A 71 -6.24 1.63 6.42
N TYR A 72 -6.32 0.44 7.05
CA TYR A 72 -5.72 -0.80 6.55
C TYR A 72 -6.03 -1.10 5.08
N PHE A 73 -7.23 -0.76 4.60
CA PHE A 73 -7.63 -1.03 3.23
C PHE A 73 -7.08 -0.01 2.22
N VAL A 74 -6.68 1.18 2.66
CA VAL A 74 -6.33 2.29 1.76
C VAL A 74 -4.86 2.69 1.80
N ILE A 75 -4.14 2.39 2.88
CA ILE A 75 -2.71 2.75 3.03
C ILE A 75 -1.79 2.07 1.99
N PHE A 76 -2.25 1.00 1.36
CA PHE A 76 -1.51 0.26 0.33
C PHE A 76 -1.96 0.60 -1.10
N ASN A 77 -2.80 1.62 -1.29
CA ASN A 77 -3.26 2.02 -2.63
C ASN A 77 -2.13 2.44 -3.57
N ASP A 78 -0.94 2.78 -3.05
CA ASP A 78 0.25 3.03 -3.85
C ASP A 78 0.71 1.78 -4.65
N GLU A 79 0.18 0.58 -4.33
CA GLU A 79 0.32 -0.62 -5.16
C GLU A 79 -0.18 -0.43 -6.60
N VAL A 80 -1.10 0.50 -6.86
CA VAL A 80 -1.59 0.72 -8.21
C VAL A 80 -0.54 1.32 -9.15
N LEU A 81 0.53 1.89 -8.58
CA LEU A 81 1.68 2.41 -9.33
C LEU A 81 2.47 1.30 -10.06
N CYS A 82 2.22 0.02 -9.75
CA CYS A 82 2.85 -1.13 -10.40
C CYS A 82 1.88 -2.05 -11.14
N LEU A 83 0.65 -1.59 -11.42
CA LEU A 83 -0.38 -2.41 -12.05
C LEU A 83 0.04 -3.01 -13.39
N ASP A 84 0.89 -2.30 -14.15
CA ASP A 84 1.47 -2.77 -15.41
C ASP A 84 2.19 -4.12 -15.27
N LYS A 85 2.79 -4.38 -14.10
CA LYS A 85 3.53 -5.61 -13.79
C LYS A 85 2.76 -6.57 -12.90
N SER A 86 1.79 -6.09 -12.14
CA SER A 86 1.07 -6.89 -11.14
C SER A 86 -0.27 -7.41 -11.61
N LEU A 87 -0.84 -6.89 -12.69
CA LEU A 87 -2.11 -7.35 -13.24
C LEU A 87 -2.02 -8.81 -13.71
N VAL A 88 -2.88 -9.65 -13.16
CA VAL A 88 -2.95 -11.10 -13.45
C VAL A 88 -4.14 -11.40 -14.35
N TYR A 89 -5.26 -10.75 -14.11
CA TYR A 89 -6.49 -10.91 -14.87
C TYR A 89 -7.26 -9.60 -14.91
N LEU A 90 -7.86 -9.30 -16.06
CA LEU A 90 -8.80 -8.21 -16.25
C LEU A 90 -9.87 -8.66 -17.24
N ASP A 91 -11.13 -8.54 -16.82
CA ASP A 91 -12.26 -8.73 -17.70
C ASP A 91 -12.33 -7.58 -18.71
N GLU A 92 -12.40 -7.92 -20.01
CA GLU A 92 -12.37 -6.91 -21.07
C GLU A 92 -13.57 -5.95 -21.00
N ASP A 93 -14.74 -6.41 -20.54
CA ASP A 93 -15.93 -5.56 -20.40
C ASP A 93 -15.81 -4.57 -19.22
N PHE A 94 -14.89 -4.83 -18.29
CA PHE A 94 -14.64 -3.99 -17.11
C PHE A 94 -13.37 -3.12 -17.26
N LYS A 95 -12.60 -3.32 -18.33
CA LYS A 95 -11.26 -2.73 -18.50
C LYS A 95 -11.24 -1.20 -18.42
N GLU A 96 -12.13 -0.52 -19.11
CA GLU A 96 -12.19 0.95 -19.10
C GLU A 96 -12.52 1.49 -17.72
N GLU A 97 -13.49 0.87 -17.04
CA GLU A 97 -13.88 1.24 -15.68
C GLU A 97 -12.75 0.97 -14.68
N PHE A 98 -12.10 -0.20 -14.74
CA PHE A 98 -10.97 -0.54 -13.89
C PHE A 98 -9.84 0.49 -14.03
N LEU A 99 -9.40 0.77 -15.26
CA LEU A 99 -8.34 1.73 -15.53
C LEU A 99 -8.70 3.15 -15.04
N SER A 100 -9.97 3.53 -15.15
CA SER A 100 -10.47 4.80 -14.63
C SER A 100 -10.40 4.86 -13.10
N ILE A 101 -10.86 3.80 -12.41
CA ILE A 101 -10.87 3.72 -10.95
C ILE A 101 -9.45 3.71 -10.37
N THR A 102 -8.52 2.99 -11.01
CA THR A 102 -7.13 2.88 -10.51
C THR A 102 -6.25 4.09 -10.84
N LYS A 103 -6.74 5.04 -11.64
CA LYS A 103 -6.02 6.27 -12.00
C LYS A 103 -6.17 7.32 -10.90
N ILE A 104 -5.46 7.13 -9.80
CA ILE A 104 -5.44 8.06 -8.67
C ILE A 104 -4.74 9.37 -9.07
N ASP A 105 -5.38 10.51 -8.78
CA ASP A 105 -4.77 11.84 -8.87
C ASP A 105 -3.86 12.07 -7.64
N TRP A 106 -2.64 11.52 -7.70
CA TRP A 106 -1.70 11.58 -6.58
C TRP A 106 -1.34 13.00 -6.17
N GLN A 107 -1.35 13.98 -7.08
CA GLN A 107 -1.09 15.36 -6.71
C GLN A 107 -2.12 15.89 -5.68
N LYS A 108 -3.37 15.44 -5.78
CA LYS A 108 -4.44 15.80 -4.83
C LYS A 108 -4.53 14.82 -3.66
N SER A 109 -4.24 13.55 -3.89
CA SER A 109 -4.47 12.48 -2.91
C SER A 109 -3.27 12.18 -2.01
N ILE A 110 -2.06 12.62 -2.34
CA ILE A 110 -0.85 12.22 -1.61
C ILE A 110 -0.89 12.61 -0.13
N LYS A 111 -1.35 13.82 0.20
CA LYS A 111 -1.48 14.25 1.61
C LYS A 111 -2.52 13.41 2.37
N VAL A 112 -3.62 13.05 1.71
CA VAL A 112 -4.62 12.15 2.28
C VAL A 112 -3.98 10.79 2.55
N TRP A 113 -3.34 10.19 1.55
CA TRP A 113 -2.65 8.90 1.71
C TRP A 113 -1.59 8.94 2.83
N VAL A 114 -0.79 10.01 2.93
CA VAL A 114 0.19 10.18 4.02
C VAL A 114 -0.51 10.24 5.37
N GLN A 115 -1.58 11.04 5.52
CA GLN A 115 -2.33 11.11 6.77
C GLN A 115 -2.86 9.73 7.19
N ARG A 116 -3.45 8.97 6.26
CA ARG A 116 -3.96 7.61 6.53
C ARG A 116 -2.85 6.66 6.99
N ASN A 117 -1.64 6.82 6.46
CA ASN A 117 -0.48 6.06 6.92
C ASN A 117 -0.02 6.47 8.33
N ILE A 118 -0.05 7.77 8.67
CA ILE A 118 0.23 8.25 10.03
C ILE A 118 -0.77 7.62 11.00
N ASP A 119 -2.08 7.75 10.72
CA ASP A 119 -3.16 7.24 11.57
C ASP A 119 -3.02 5.73 11.83
N TYR A 120 -2.62 4.97 10.80
CA TYR A 120 -2.41 3.53 10.92
C TYR A 120 -1.14 3.18 11.72
N PHE A 121 0.01 3.81 11.42
CA PHE A 121 1.31 3.37 11.94
C PHE A 121 1.70 4.02 13.26
N GLU A 122 1.25 5.25 13.55
CA GLU A 122 1.66 6.00 14.74
C GLU A 122 1.38 5.23 16.02
N LYS A 123 0.25 4.53 16.12
CA LYS A 123 -0.09 3.75 17.31
C LYS A 123 0.97 2.67 17.60
N TYR A 124 1.46 1.97 16.59
CA TYR A 124 2.45 0.91 16.77
C TYR A 124 3.80 1.48 17.18
N VAL A 125 4.19 2.62 16.59
CA VAL A 125 5.42 3.33 16.98
C VAL A 125 5.32 3.83 18.43
N ARG A 126 4.24 4.52 18.77
CA ARG A 126 3.99 5.08 20.11
C ARG A 126 3.98 4.01 21.20
N PHE A 127 3.37 2.85 20.92
CA PHE A 127 3.30 1.74 21.87
C PHE A 127 4.50 0.79 21.77
N LYS A 128 5.48 1.08 20.90
CA LYS A 128 6.68 0.26 20.68
C LYS A 128 6.34 -1.19 20.31
N GLU A 129 5.30 -1.35 19.48
CA GLU A 129 4.87 -2.64 18.95
C GLU A 129 5.58 -2.93 17.63
N PHE A 130 6.61 -3.79 17.67
CA PHE A 130 7.48 -4.10 16.53
C PHE A 130 6.85 -5.10 15.54
N ILE A 131 5.74 -4.70 14.92
CA ILE A 131 5.04 -5.52 13.93
C ILE A 131 5.78 -5.52 12.59
N LYS A 132 5.70 -6.63 11.85
CA LYS A 132 6.35 -6.78 10.53
C LYS A 132 6.04 -5.61 9.60
N LYS A 133 4.80 -5.10 9.62
CA LYS A 133 4.32 -4.03 8.74
C LYS A 133 5.03 -2.68 8.91
N LEU A 134 5.76 -2.44 10.01
CA LEU A 134 6.50 -1.17 10.20
C LEU A 134 7.58 -0.93 9.14
N TYR A 135 8.06 -1.97 8.43
CA TYR A 135 8.95 -1.77 7.28
C TYR A 135 8.37 -0.87 6.19
N HIS A 136 7.03 -0.77 6.09
CA HIS A 136 6.37 0.12 5.15
C HIS A 136 6.65 1.60 5.43
N LEU A 137 7.04 1.99 6.64
CA LEU A 137 7.45 3.37 6.93
C LEU A 137 8.68 3.79 6.10
N TYR A 138 9.67 2.90 5.94
CA TYR A 138 10.80 3.15 5.04
C TYR A 138 10.36 3.26 3.58
N ARG A 139 9.46 2.38 3.14
CA ARG A 139 8.86 2.43 1.79
C ARG A 139 8.18 3.78 1.54
N ILE A 140 7.33 4.23 2.46
CA ILE A 140 6.58 5.49 2.35
C ILE A 140 7.55 6.68 2.29
N ARG A 141 8.53 6.72 3.20
CA ARG A 141 9.54 7.79 3.19
C ARG A 141 10.33 7.81 1.88
N GLY A 142 10.66 6.63 1.32
CA GLY A 142 11.35 6.49 0.05
C GLY A 142 10.55 7.00 -1.15
N LEU A 143 9.24 6.70 -1.22
CA LEU A 143 8.36 7.26 -2.27
C LEU A 143 8.30 8.78 -2.20
N LEU A 144 8.18 9.33 -0.98
CA LEU A 144 8.14 10.77 -0.80
C LEU A 144 9.48 11.42 -1.15
N ALA A 145 10.62 10.81 -0.80
CA ALA A 145 11.94 11.30 -1.19
C ALA A 145 12.10 11.38 -2.72
N HIS A 146 11.70 10.33 -3.43
CA HIS A 146 11.73 10.31 -4.90
C HIS A 146 10.79 11.35 -5.50
N TYR A 147 9.60 11.52 -4.92
CA TYR A 147 8.64 12.51 -5.36
C TYR A 147 9.14 13.94 -5.16
N GLU A 148 9.76 14.25 -4.01
CA GLU A 148 10.40 15.53 -3.72
C GLU A 148 11.52 15.85 -4.72
N GLU A 149 12.32 14.84 -5.09
CA GLU A 149 13.44 15.01 -6.03
C GLU A 149 12.97 15.20 -7.48
N THR A 150 11.93 14.49 -7.91
CA THR A 150 11.58 14.37 -9.33
C THR A 150 10.26 15.04 -9.73
N GLY A 151 9.40 15.34 -8.75
CA GLY A 151 8.01 15.76 -8.98
C GLY A 151 7.10 14.66 -9.53
N LYS A 152 7.55 13.39 -9.55
CA LYS A 152 6.77 12.24 -10.06
C LYS A 152 6.51 11.22 -8.96
N PHE A 153 5.24 10.95 -8.68
CA PHE A 153 4.85 9.92 -7.72
C PHE A 153 4.74 8.58 -8.44
N GLU A 154 5.80 7.78 -8.35
CA GLU A 154 5.97 6.52 -9.04
C GLU A 154 6.61 5.47 -8.11
N ASN A 155 6.48 4.19 -8.46
CA ASN A 155 6.97 3.06 -7.66
C ASN A 155 8.51 2.92 -7.74
N VAL A 156 9.22 3.95 -7.29
CA VAL A 156 10.67 4.07 -7.29
C VAL A 156 11.12 4.51 -5.90
N TYR A 157 12.16 3.85 -5.40
CA TYR A 157 12.69 4.07 -4.05
C TYR A 157 14.20 4.28 -4.11
N PRO A 158 14.75 5.26 -3.38
CA PRO A 158 16.18 5.29 -3.14
C PRO A 158 16.64 4.00 -2.48
N LYS A 159 17.79 3.47 -2.93
CA LYS A 159 18.32 2.17 -2.50
C LYS A 159 18.45 2.05 -0.97
N SER A 160 18.82 3.13 -0.30
CA SER A 160 18.96 3.19 1.17
C SER A 160 17.66 2.84 1.91
N TYR A 161 16.51 3.33 1.43
CA TYR A 161 15.21 3.00 2.02
C TYR A 161 14.80 1.57 1.73
N LEU A 162 15.09 1.08 0.51
CA LEU A 162 14.81 -0.30 0.13
C LEU A 162 15.57 -1.30 1.02
N GLU A 163 16.85 -1.03 1.30
CA GLU A 163 17.70 -1.87 2.15
C GLU A 163 17.20 -1.90 3.59
N LYS A 164 16.90 -0.74 4.20
CA LYS A 164 16.32 -0.65 5.55
C LYS A 164 14.98 -1.40 5.66
N ALA A 165 14.12 -1.26 4.65
CA ALA A 165 12.85 -1.96 4.58
C ALA A 165 13.03 -3.49 4.55
N LYS A 166 13.95 -4.00 3.73
CA LYS A 166 14.25 -5.43 3.64
C LYS A 166 14.88 -5.96 4.92
N GLU A 167 15.81 -5.22 5.51
CA GLU A 167 16.47 -5.59 6.77
C GLU A 167 15.45 -5.75 7.89
N TYR A 168 14.59 -4.74 8.10
CA TYR A 168 13.55 -4.80 9.12
C TYR A 168 12.54 -5.92 8.85
N LYS A 169 12.06 -6.06 7.61
CA LYS A 169 11.09 -7.12 7.24
C LYS A 169 11.60 -8.52 7.63
N ASN A 170 12.90 -8.77 7.46
CA ASN A 170 13.49 -10.08 7.65
C ASN A 170 14.07 -10.31 9.06
N GLN A 171 14.43 -9.24 9.78
CA GLN A 171 15.14 -9.33 11.07
C GLN A 171 14.44 -8.62 12.22
N LYS A 172 13.13 -8.32 12.10
CA LYS A 172 12.39 -7.52 13.11
C LYS A 172 12.55 -8.01 14.56
N GLU A 173 12.68 -9.32 14.79
CA GLU A 173 12.81 -9.87 16.14
C GLU A 173 14.17 -9.56 16.78
N VAL A 174 15.17 -9.24 15.96
CA VAL A 174 16.54 -8.92 16.37
C VAL A 174 16.76 -7.42 16.43
N ILE A 175 16.30 -6.69 15.40
CA ILE A 175 16.62 -5.26 15.24
C ILE A 175 15.44 -4.33 15.56
N GLY A 176 14.26 -4.88 15.88
CA GLY A 176 13.02 -4.12 15.98
C GLY A 176 13.11 -2.91 16.90
N ALA A 177 13.66 -3.11 18.10
CA ALA A 177 13.86 -2.06 19.09
C ALA A 177 14.88 -1.00 18.67
N ASN A 178 15.87 -1.37 17.85
CA ASN A 178 16.92 -0.45 17.39
C ASN A 178 16.41 0.48 16.28
N CYS A 179 15.30 0.14 15.62
CA CYS A 179 14.70 0.95 14.57
C CYS A 179 13.66 1.96 15.08
N ILE A 180 13.41 2.04 16.39
CA ILE A 180 12.33 2.89 16.91
C ILE A 180 12.56 4.38 16.61
N ASP A 181 13.79 4.86 16.78
CA ASP A 181 14.16 6.26 16.51
C ASP A 181 13.98 6.60 15.02
N ASP A 182 14.30 5.66 14.13
CA ASP A 182 14.06 5.79 12.69
C ASP A 182 12.55 5.90 12.39
N PHE A 183 11.71 5.09 13.04
CA PHE A 183 10.26 5.15 12.85
C PHE A 183 9.63 6.42 13.42
N GLU A 184 10.06 6.87 14.60
CA GLU A 184 9.62 8.14 15.17
C GLU A 184 10.01 9.31 14.26
N SER A 185 11.25 9.30 13.75
CA SER A 185 11.73 10.29 12.78
C SER A 185 10.89 10.31 11.50
N ILE A 186 10.57 9.13 10.94
CA ILE A 186 9.70 9.03 9.76
C ILE A 186 8.30 9.57 10.06
N ILE A 187 7.66 9.15 11.16
CA ILE A 187 6.31 9.65 11.52
C ILE A 187 6.31 11.17 11.67
N ASN A 188 7.32 11.75 12.32
CA ASN A 188 7.45 13.21 12.46
C ASN A 188 7.62 13.90 11.10
N TYR A 189 8.41 13.33 10.20
CA TYR A 189 8.53 13.81 8.84
C TYR A 189 7.18 13.73 8.09
N LEU A 190 6.43 12.63 8.20
CA LEU A 190 5.13 12.48 7.55
C LEU A 190 4.12 13.53 8.05
N LYS A 191 4.11 13.82 9.35
CA LYS A 191 3.26 14.88 9.92
C LYS A 191 3.60 16.25 9.33
N LYS A 192 4.88 16.61 9.29
CA LYS A 192 5.35 17.84 8.63
C LYS A 192 4.94 17.88 7.16
N TYR A 193 5.07 16.76 6.44
CA TYR A 193 4.70 16.65 5.03
C TYR A 193 3.22 16.99 4.79
N VAL A 194 2.31 16.52 5.65
CA VAL A 194 0.88 16.86 5.58
C VAL A 194 0.67 18.36 5.79
N GLU A 195 1.32 18.94 6.82
CA GLU A 195 1.19 20.36 7.19
C GLU A 195 1.72 21.29 6.10
N THR A 196 2.96 21.11 5.65
CA THR A 196 3.67 22.10 4.81
C THR A 196 3.83 21.70 3.35
N GLY A 197 3.64 20.42 3.01
CA GLY A 197 3.78 19.93 1.62
C GLY A 197 5.16 19.42 1.25
N GLY A 198 6.02 19.11 2.23
CA GLY A 198 7.37 18.60 1.96
C GLY A 198 8.31 19.72 1.52
N ASP A 199 8.45 20.75 2.35
CA ASP A 199 9.60 21.64 2.23
C ASP A 199 10.78 20.92 2.88
N ALA A 200 11.77 20.55 2.07
CA ALA A 200 13.10 20.21 2.56
C ALA A 200 13.57 21.36 3.46
N ASP A 201 13.99 21.02 4.67
CA ASP A 201 14.65 21.98 5.57
C ASP A 201 15.69 22.78 4.76
N GLY A 202 15.48 24.09 4.69
CA GLY A 202 16.51 25.06 4.31
C GLY A 202 17.50 25.29 5.44
#